data_AF-A0AA88Y0B5-F1
#
_entry.id   AF-A0AA88Y0B5-F1
#
_cell.length_a   1.000
_cell.length_b   1.000
_cell.length_c   1.000
_cell.angle_alpha   90.00
_cell.angle_beta   90.00
_cell.angle_gamma   90.00
#
_symmetry.space_group_name_H-M   'P 1'
#
loop_
_entity.id
_entity.type
_entity.pdbx_description
1 polymer ?
#
loop_
_entity_poly.entity_id
_entity_poly.type
_entity_poly.pdbx_seq_one_letter_code
_entity_poly.pdbx_strand_id
1 'polypeptide(L)'
;MELHPLDGPHAVVRVDPAPGFIALREDDLLKYHRINLEIGRVKNPNKNPIAEKAISELEDELVRQEPCGGHFTSLTLATAVARLNSRIRSCGLTARKLFTQRNQFTHEQLPLSDRDIISHKADNRDSNHISSALSKSHMKGPLQKALISVGDLVYLYSNKEKTKARPRYIVVNTNDDWCYLKKFIGNQLRSSSYKIKQSECYRVPCESSPKRRLQITSDSDDAEDLYEQNCESAQPHNIPNTDVRQELPIEPDQALAAVPEILAMPLTPPQESSTSVNTPDSDSEVESDHAYTRPQRTKKLPSHLKEYVLY
;
A
#
# COMPACT_ATOMS: atom_id res chain seq x y z
N MET A 1 -5.48 41.34 22.11
CA MET A 1 -4.77 40.11 21.71
C MET A 1 -5.83 39.12 21.30
N GLU A 2 -5.78 38.64 20.06
CA GLU A 2 -6.71 37.65 19.54
C GLU A 2 -6.29 36.28 20.11
N LEU A 3 -7.11 35.74 21.02
CA LEU A 3 -6.89 34.43 21.61
C LEU A 3 -7.05 33.40 20.50
N HIS A 4 -5.94 32.77 20.12
CA HIS A 4 -6.01 31.64 19.22
C HIS A 4 -6.73 30.51 19.95
N PRO A 5 -7.70 29.83 19.31
CA PRO A 5 -8.34 28.68 19.92
C PRO A 5 -7.28 27.65 20.32
N LEU A 6 -7.45 27.03 21.49
CA LEU A 6 -6.59 25.95 21.97
C LEU A 6 -6.60 24.76 20.98
N ASP A 7 -7.73 24.57 20.29
CA ASP A 7 -7.87 23.57 19.24
C ASP A 7 -7.31 24.09 17.92
N GLY A 8 -6.33 23.35 17.40
CA GLY A 8 -5.73 23.59 16.10
C GLY A 8 -6.72 23.40 14.94
N PRO A 9 -6.28 23.68 13.70
CA PRO A 9 -7.06 23.39 12.51
C PRO A 9 -7.33 21.89 12.40
N HIS A 10 -8.42 21.53 11.72
CA HIS A 10 -8.77 20.13 11.45
C HIS A 10 -7.59 19.40 10.79
N ALA A 11 -7.18 18.28 11.38
CA ALA A 11 -6.02 17.51 10.94
C ALA A 11 -6.44 16.17 10.36
N VAL A 12 -5.86 15.79 9.22
CA VAL A 12 -6.06 14.47 8.61
C VAL A 12 -4.77 13.67 8.77
N VAL A 13 -4.87 12.54 9.47
CA VAL A 13 -3.75 11.63 9.69
C VAL A 13 -3.96 10.38 8.86
N ARG A 14 -3.09 10.18 7.87
CA ARG A 14 -3.14 8.99 7.04
C ARG A 14 -2.43 7.82 7.71
N VAL A 15 -3.16 6.73 7.88
CA VAL A 15 -2.69 5.53 8.57
C VAL A 15 -2.87 4.30 7.70
N ASP A 16 -2.20 3.25 8.11
CA ASP A 16 -2.30 1.95 7.50
C ASP A 16 -3.54 1.21 8.08
N PRO A 17 -4.11 0.21 7.39
CA PRO A 17 -5.32 -0.50 7.85
C PRO A 17 -4.98 -1.60 8.87
N ALA A 18 -4.16 -1.28 9.87
CA ALA A 18 -3.95 -2.17 11.00
C ALA A 18 -5.21 -2.20 11.90
N PRO A 19 -5.51 -3.33 12.57
CA PRO A 19 -6.70 -3.45 13.42
C PRO A 19 -6.82 -2.34 14.48
N GLY A 20 -5.70 -1.92 15.08
CA GLY A 20 -5.69 -0.82 16.06
C GLY A 20 -6.16 0.51 15.48
N PHE A 21 -5.72 0.86 14.26
CA PHE A 21 -6.17 2.09 13.61
C PHE A 21 -7.60 2.02 13.07
N ILE A 22 -8.05 0.82 12.67
CA ILE A 22 -9.43 0.61 12.22
C ILE A 22 -10.41 0.86 13.37
N ALA A 23 -10.08 0.38 14.58
CA ALA A 23 -10.90 0.61 15.78
C ALA A 23 -11.03 2.10 16.12
N LEU A 24 -10.01 2.91 15.83
CA LEU A 24 -9.96 4.33 16.15
C LEU A 24 -10.63 5.24 15.11
N ARG A 25 -11.17 4.70 14.01
CA ARG A 25 -11.72 5.53 12.91
C ARG A 25 -12.79 6.51 13.37
N GLU A 26 -13.64 6.09 14.32
CA GLU A 26 -14.78 6.85 14.80
C GLU A 26 -14.64 7.21 16.29
N ASP A 27 -13.41 7.24 16.79
CA ASP A 27 -13.12 7.56 18.19
C ASP A 27 -13.56 8.99 18.54
N ASP A 28 -14.27 9.13 19.67
CA ASP A 28 -14.85 10.40 20.09
C ASP A 28 -13.81 11.41 20.56
N LEU A 29 -12.70 10.95 21.15
CA LEU A 29 -11.60 11.82 21.58
C LEU A 29 -10.88 12.41 20.36
N LEU A 30 -10.65 11.61 19.31
CA LEU A 30 -10.08 12.13 18.06
C LEU A 30 -11.01 13.14 17.38
N LYS A 31 -12.32 12.87 17.35
CA LYS A 31 -13.31 13.81 16.81
C LYS A 31 -13.35 15.11 17.60
N TYR A 32 -13.30 15.03 18.93
CA TYR A 32 -13.24 16.19 19.82
C TYR A 32 -12.04 17.09 19.49
N HIS A 33 -10.87 16.50 19.27
CA HIS A 33 -9.66 17.21 18.84
C HIS A 33 -9.60 17.52 17.33
N ARG A 34 -10.68 17.28 16.58
CA ARG A 34 -10.79 17.53 15.13
C ARG A 34 -9.72 16.79 14.31
N ILE A 35 -9.35 15.60 14.75
CA ILE A 35 -8.40 14.69 14.08
C ILE A 35 -9.20 13.61 13.36
N ASN A 36 -8.98 13.46 12.06
CA ASN A 36 -9.62 12.43 11.24
C ASN A 36 -8.57 11.42 10.73
N LEU A 37 -8.85 10.13 10.83
CA LEU A 37 -7.98 9.06 10.35
C LEU A 37 -8.33 8.65 8.91
N GLU A 38 -7.45 8.96 7.96
CA GLU A 38 -7.54 8.43 6.59
C GLU A 38 -6.90 7.04 6.53
N ILE A 39 -7.73 6.00 6.60
CA ILE A 39 -7.25 4.61 6.57
C ILE A 39 -6.97 4.16 5.13
N GLY A 40 -5.73 3.77 4.87
CA GLY A 40 -5.29 3.28 3.58
C GLY A 40 -5.94 1.94 3.16
N ARG A 41 -5.94 1.67 1.84
CA ARG A 41 -6.52 0.44 1.27
C ARG A 41 -5.72 -0.81 1.71
N VAL A 42 -6.42 -1.82 2.22
CA VAL A 42 -5.84 -3.10 2.71
C VAL A 42 -4.93 -3.78 1.68
N LYS A 43 -5.34 -3.80 0.42
CA LYS A 43 -4.61 -4.51 -0.66
C LYS A 43 -3.63 -3.62 -1.43
N ASN A 44 -3.49 -2.35 -1.06
CA ASN A 44 -2.49 -1.46 -1.64
C ASN A 44 -1.19 -1.55 -0.80
N PRO A 45 -0.08 -2.03 -1.37
CA PRO A 45 1.20 -2.03 -0.67
C PRO A 45 1.67 -0.62 -0.28
N ASN A 46 1.39 0.37 -1.14
CA ASN A 46 1.80 1.77 -0.95
C ASN A 46 0.71 2.58 -0.23
N LYS A 47 0.13 2.01 0.84
CA LYS A 47 -0.95 2.65 1.60
C LYS A 47 -0.47 3.85 2.42
N ASN A 48 0.72 3.78 3.02
CA ASN A 48 1.38 4.87 3.74
C ASN A 48 2.88 4.96 3.41
N PRO A 49 3.26 5.39 2.19
CA PRO A 49 4.65 5.33 1.73
C PRO A 49 5.59 6.29 2.49
N ILE A 50 5.07 7.35 3.09
CA ILE A 50 5.87 8.35 3.81
C ILE A 50 6.37 7.77 5.13
N ALA A 51 5.48 7.14 5.91
CA ALA A 51 5.85 6.51 7.17
C ALA A 51 6.82 5.34 6.95
N GLU A 52 6.55 4.47 5.98
CA GLU A 52 7.43 3.34 5.63
C GLU A 52 8.83 3.83 5.23
N LYS A 53 8.91 4.92 4.45
CA LYS A 53 10.20 5.49 4.08
C LYS A 53 10.92 6.10 5.29
N ALA A 54 10.20 6.74 6.20
CA ALA A 54 10.78 7.30 7.42
C ALA A 54 11.32 6.21 8.37
N ILE A 55 10.61 5.10 8.51
CA ILE A 55 11.08 3.92 9.29
C ILE A 55 12.35 3.37 8.67
N SER A 56 12.37 3.13 7.35
CA SER A 56 13.58 2.66 6.65
C SER A 56 14.77 3.62 6.82
N GLU A 57 14.56 4.93 6.78
CA GLU A 57 15.65 5.89 7.02
C GLU A 57 16.15 5.90 8.47
N LEU A 58 15.26 5.62 9.43
CA LEU A 58 15.63 5.46 10.83
C LEU A 58 16.43 4.18 11.06
N GLU A 59 16.02 3.06 10.47
CA GLU A 59 16.78 1.80 10.49
C GLU A 59 18.19 2.00 9.92
N ASP A 60 18.31 2.67 8.76
CA ASP A 60 19.59 3.00 8.15
C ASP A 60 20.46 3.92 9.03
N GLU A 61 19.85 4.77 9.86
CA GLU A 61 20.57 5.62 10.82
C GLU A 61 21.01 4.81 12.04
N LEU A 62 20.18 3.92 12.57
CA LEU A 62 20.53 3.05 13.69
C LEU A 62 21.69 2.12 13.33
N VAL A 63 21.66 1.50 12.14
CA VAL A 63 22.77 0.66 11.64
C VAL A 63 24.07 1.45 11.49
N ARG A 64 24.00 2.74 11.13
CA ARG A 64 25.18 3.60 11.07
C ARG A 64 25.75 3.96 12.45
N GLN A 65 24.91 4.02 13.49
CA GLN A 65 25.35 4.34 14.84
C GLN A 65 25.95 3.14 15.55
N GLU A 66 25.32 1.98 15.41
CA GLU A 66 25.75 0.72 16.05
C GLU A 66 25.94 -0.36 14.97
N PRO A 67 27.05 -0.31 14.20
CA PRO A 67 27.27 -1.23 13.08
C PRO A 67 27.52 -2.67 13.52
N CYS A 68 27.99 -2.87 14.76
CA CYS A 68 28.20 -4.19 15.35
C CYS A 68 26.90 -4.87 15.79
N GLY A 69 25.76 -4.17 15.74
CA GLY A 69 24.51 -4.61 16.34
C GLY A 69 24.50 -4.45 17.86
N GLY A 70 23.31 -4.40 18.45
CA GLY A 70 23.13 -4.15 19.87
C GLY A 70 21.67 -3.90 20.22
N HIS A 71 21.39 -3.79 21.52
CA HIS A 71 20.08 -3.35 22.00
C HIS A 71 20.00 -1.83 21.90
N PHE A 72 18.93 -1.33 21.28
CA PHE A 72 18.72 0.11 21.20
C PHE A 72 18.20 0.65 22.53
N THR A 73 18.98 1.54 23.14
CA THR A 73 18.51 2.32 24.28
C THR A 73 17.65 3.49 23.81
N SER A 74 16.80 4.03 24.70
CA SER A 74 16.03 5.26 24.42
C SER A 74 16.94 6.43 24.03
N LEU A 75 18.17 6.48 24.55
CA LEU A 75 19.17 7.49 24.20
C LEU A 75 19.69 7.31 22.76
N THR A 76 20.01 6.08 22.36
CA THR A 76 20.42 5.77 20.97
C THR A 76 19.31 6.16 20.01
N LEU A 77 18.05 5.79 20.31
CA LEU A 77 16.90 6.15 19.49
C LEU A 77 16.71 7.66 19.39
N ALA A 78 16.75 8.38 20.52
CA ALA A 78 16.62 9.84 20.53
C ALA A 78 17.72 10.52 19.70
N THR A 79 18.96 10.02 19.80
CA THR A 79 20.11 10.52 19.03
C THR A 79 19.93 10.27 17.53
N ALA A 80 19.49 9.07 17.14
CA ALA A 80 19.16 8.73 15.75
C ALA A 80 18.05 9.61 15.18
N VAL A 81 16.96 9.79 15.91
CA VAL A 81 15.85 10.67 15.48
C VAL A 81 16.32 12.13 15.36
N ALA A 82 17.12 12.63 16.30
CA ALA A 82 17.65 13.99 16.24
C ALA A 82 18.56 14.22 15.01
N ARG A 83 19.41 13.25 14.68
CA ARG A 83 20.25 13.28 13.47
C ARG A 83 19.41 13.21 12.20
N LEU A 84 18.43 12.31 12.14
CA LEU A 84 17.52 12.18 11.00
C LEU A 84 16.71 13.48 10.78
N ASN A 85 16.26 14.13 11.85
CA ASN A 85 15.54 15.40 11.77
C ASN A 85 16.40 16.58 11.34
N SER A 86 17.71 16.51 11.60
CA SER A 86 18.72 17.52 11.23
C SER A 86 19.34 17.27 9.84
N ARG A 87 19.05 16.14 9.19
CA ARG A 87 19.59 15.81 7.87
C ARG A 87 18.97 16.70 6.79
N ILE A 88 19.81 17.26 5.92
CA ILE A 88 19.37 18.00 4.73
C ILE A 88 18.73 17.01 3.75
N ARG A 89 17.58 17.37 3.19
CA ARG A 89 16.85 16.56 2.20
C ARG A 89 16.96 17.17 0.79
N SER A 90 16.34 16.52 -0.19
CA SER A 90 16.30 16.98 -1.58
C SER A 90 15.73 18.39 -1.78
N CYS A 91 14.92 18.87 -0.83
CA CYS A 91 14.41 20.25 -0.83
C CYS A 91 15.38 21.26 -0.21
N GLY A 92 16.63 20.88 0.09
CA GLY A 92 17.64 21.77 0.71
C GLY A 92 17.40 22.10 2.19
N LEU A 93 16.31 21.60 2.78
CA LEU A 93 15.91 21.87 4.16
C LEU A 93 15.90 20.59 5.01
N THR A 94 16.09 20.77 6.32
CA THR A 94 15.97 19.71 7.32
C THR A 94 14.52 19.58 7.78
N ALA A 95 14.15 18.47 8.44
CA ALA A 95 12.77 18.30 8.92
C ALA A 95 12.48 19.29 10.04
N ARG A 96 13.47 19.51 10.91
CA ARG A 96 13.39 20.51 11.98
C ARG A 96 13.12 21.90 11.43
N LYS A 97 13.88 22.35 10.41
CA LYS A 97 13.68 23.66 9.77
C LYS A 97 12.30 23.78 9.13
N LEU A 98 11.82 22.71 8.48
CA LEU A 98 10.49 22.69 7.85
C LEU A 98 9.37 22.79 8.90
N PHE A 99 9.51 22.06 10.01
CA PHE A 99 8.51 22.03 11.08
C PHE A 99 8.47 23.34 11.88
N THR A 100 9.63 23.89 12.25
CA THR A 100 9.68 25.09 13.09
C THR A 100 9.72 26.39 12.29
N GLN A 101 9.86 26.31 10.96
CA GLN A 101 10.09 27.43 10.03
C GLN A 101 11.21 28.39 10.47
N ARG A 102 12.20 27.85 11.20
CA ARG A 102 13.30 28.63 11.77
C ARG A 102 14.64 28.05 11.38
N ASN A 103 15.64 28.91 11.26
CA ASN A 103 17.02 28.48 11.07
C ASN A 103 17.48 27.64 12.28
N GLN A 104 18.24 26.58 12.01
CA GLN A 104 18.71 25.65 13.03
C GLN A 104 19.80 26.25 13.93
N PHE A 105 20.53 27.26 13.45
CA PHE A 105 21.64 27.88 14.18
C PHE A 105 21.33 29.31 14.61
N THR A 106 20.76 30.13 13.72
CA THR A 106 20.44 31.54 14.03
C THR A 106 19.07 31.72 14.67
N HIS A 107 18.21 30.69 14.63
CA HIS A 107 16.81 30.74 15.08
C HIS A 107 15.92 31.79 14.40
N GLU A 108 16.44 32.49 13.39
CA GLU A 108 15.69 33.44 12.59
C GLU A 108 14.60 32.75 11.79
N GLN A 109 13.49 33.46 11.56
CA GLN A 109 12.39 33.00 10.73
C GLN A 109 12.88 32.81 9.29
N LEU A 110 12.60 31.64 8.72
CA LEU A 110 12.88 31.38 7.32
C LEU A 110 11.68 31.88 6.48
N PRO A 111 11.93 32.54 5.32
CA PRO A 111 10.87 32.99 4.41
C PRO A 111 10.35 31.79 3.60
N LEU A 112 9.63 30.89 4.25
CA LEU A 112 9.11 29.66 3.67
C LEU A 112 7.59 29.68 3.62
N SER A 113 7.04 29.21 2.51
CA SER A 113 5.60 28.94 2.34
C SER A 113 5.39 27.44 2.19
N ASP A 114 4.58 26.84 3.06
CA ASP A 114 4.31 25.40 3.02
C ASP A 114 3.67 24.97 1.70
N ARG A 115 2.85 25.85 1.10
CA ARG A 115 2.22 25.59 -0.19
C ARG A 115 3.24 25.40 -1.29
N ASP A 116 4.28 26.22 -1.34
CA ASP A 116 5.30 26.14 -2.39
C ASP A 116 6.11 24.84 -2.25
N ILE A 117 6.38 24.43 -1.01
CA ILE A 117 7.09 23.18 -0.72
C ILE A 117 6.24 21.97 -1.09
N ILE A 118 4.93 22.03 -0.86
CA ILE A 118 3.98 20.98 -1.26
C ILE A 118 3.92 20.87 -2.79
N SER A 119 3.75 21.99 -3.50
CA SER A 119 3.70 22.04 -4.96
C SER A 119 4.99 21.52 -5.57
N HIS A 120 6.15 22.02 -5.13
CA HIS A 120 7.44 21.56 -5.63
C HIS A 120 7.66 20.05 -5.39
N LYS A 121 7.16 19.50 -4.28
CA LYS A 121 7.19 18.05 -4.04
C LYS A 121 6.23 17.29 -4.95
N ALA A 122 5.08 17.86 -5.31
CA ALA A 122 4.15 17.25 -6.26
C ALA A 122 4.77 17.22 -7.66
N ASP A 123 5.29 18.35 -8.13
CA ASP A 123 5.94 18.49 -9.45
C ASP A 123 7.12 17.52 -9.61
N ASN A 124 7.93 17.37 -8.56
CA ASN A 124 9.04 16.41 -8.55
C ASN A 124 8.57 14.95 -8.59
N ARG A 125 7.38 14.62 -8.07
CA ARG A 125 6.84 13.26 -8.19
C ARG A 125 6.31 13.02 -9.60
N ASP A 126 5.64 14.01 -10.18
CA ASP A 126 5.05 13.89 -11.51
C ASP A 126 6.12 13.80 -12.60
N SER A 127 7.17 14.60 -12.51
CA SER A 127 8.33 14.53 -13.43
C SER A 127 9.05 13.18 -13.35
N ASN A 128 9.17 12.59 -12.16
CA ASN A 128 9.82 11.29 -11.96
C ASN A 128 8.88 10.09 -12.15
N HIS A 129 7.58 10.29 -12.31
CA HIS A 129 6.59 9.22 -12.35
C HIS A 129 6.79 8.32 -13.58
N ILE A 130 6.87 8.93 -14.76
CA ILE A 130 6.93 8.22 -16.05
C ILE A 130 8.27 7.46 -16.16
N SER A 131 9.38 8.12 -15.89
CA SER A 131 10.72 7.51 -15.95
C SER A 131 10.85 6.33 -14.96
N SER A 132 10.33 6.49 -13.75
CA SER A 132 10.30 5.42 -12.75
C SER A 132 9.41 4.25 -13.18
N ALA A 133 8.24 4.53 -13.75
CA ALA A 133 7.31 3.51 -14.24
C ALA A 133 7.93 2.68 -15.37
N LEU A 134 8.56 3.35 -16.34
CA LEU A 134 9.28 2.70 -17.44
C LEU A 134 10.45 1.86 -16.94
N SER A 135 11.28 2.39 -16.04
CA SER A 135 12.41 1.67 -15.46
C SER A 135 11.97 0.42 -14.69
N LYS A 136 10.96 0.56 -13.81
CA LYS A 136 10.45 -0.56 -12.99
C LYS A 136 9.66 -1.59 -13.77
N SER A 137 9.08 -1.21 -14.91
CA SER A 137 8.43 -2.15 -15.82
C SER A 137 9.40 -2.84 -16.78
N HIS A 138 10.71 -2.52 -16.71
CA HIS A 138 11.71 -2.96 -17.68
C HIS A 138 11.33 -2.59 -19.12
N MET A 139 10.84 -1.36 -19.32
CA MET A 139 10.37 -0.82 -20.61
C MET A 139 9.22 -1.62 -21.23
N LYS A 140 8.52 -2.45 -20.45
CA LYS A 140 7.31 -3.12 -20.92
C LYS A 140 6.20 -2.08 -21.09
N GLY A 141 5.42 -2.25 -22.16
CA GLY A 141 4.25 -1.40 -22.43
C GLY A 141 3.20 -1.47 -21.31
N PRO A 142 2.20 -0.58 -21.36
CA PRO A 142 1.11 -0.57 -20.38
C PRO A 142 0.39 -1.91 -20.35
N LEU A 143 -0.05 -2.29 -19.15
CA LEU A 143 -0.85 -3.50 -18.96
C LEU A 143 -2.20 -3.34 -19.66
N GLN A 144 -2.60 -4.33 -20.46
CA GLN A 144 -3.93 -4.37 -21.06
C GLN A 144 -4.99 -4.45 -19.95
N LYS A 145 -5.95 -3.52 -19.97
CA LYS A 145 -7.06 -3.49 -19.00
C LYS A 145 -7.96 -4.71 -19.25
N ALA A 146 -8.08 -5.58 -18.25
CA ALA A 146 -9.01 -6.71 -18.32
C ALA A 146 -10.46 -6.19 -18.24
N LEU A 147 -11.32 -6.65 -19.14
CA LEU A 147 -12.76 -6.43 -19.04
C LEU A 147 -13.29 -7.34 -17.93
N ILE A 148 -13.68 -6.75 -16.80
CA ILE A 148 -14.14 -7.47 -15.61
C ILE A 148 -15.60 -7.13 -15.37
N SER A 149 -16.44 -8.15 -15.30
CA SER A 149 -17.87 -8.03 -15.02
C SER A 149 -18.23 -8.59 -13.65
N VAL A 150 -19.41 -8.21 -13.14
CA VAL A 150 -19.94 -8.77 -11.89
C VAL A 150 -20.16 -10.27 -12.05
N GLY A 151 -19.75 -11.05 -11.04
CA GLY A 151 -19.79 -12.52 -11.06
C GLY A 151 -18.50 -13.19 -11.55
N ASP A 152 -17.59 -12.45 -12.18
CA ASP A 152 -16.32 -13.02 -12.62
C ASP A 152 -15.45 -13.43 -11.43
N LEU A 153 -14.72 -14.53 -11.62
CA LEU A 153 -13.62 -14.91 -10.74
C LEU A 153 -12.35 -14.19 -11.18
N VAL A 154 -11.67 -13.55 -10.23
CA VAL A 154 -10.45 -12.78 -10.46
C VAL A 154 -9.35 -13.14 -9.46
N TYR A 155 -8.11 -12.96 -9.89
CA TYR A 155 -6.92 -12.97 -9.07
C TYR A 155 -6.39 -11.54 -8.87
N LEU A 156 -5.65 -11.34 -7.77
CA LEU A 156 -4.95 -10.08 -7.49
C LEU A 156 -3.46 -10.20 -7.81
N TYR A 157 -2.91 -9.18 -8.46
CA TYR A 157 -1.47 -9.13 -8.74
C TYR A 157 -0.62 -9.07 -7.47
N SER A 158 -1.11 -8.42 -6.42
CA SER A 158 -0.40 -8.23 -5.14
C SER A 158 -0.27 -9.52 -4.31
N ASN A 159 -1.17 -10.49 -4.49
CA ASN A 159 -1.14 -11.75 -3.75
C ASN A 159 -0.12 -12.73 -4.38
N LYS A 160 1.17 -12.48 -4.20
CA LYS A 160 2.27 -13.35 -4.67
C LYS A 160 2.78 -14.18 -3.49
N GLU A 161 2.27 -15.39 -3.32
CA GLU A 161 2.77 -16.35 -2.34
C GLU A 161 3.37 -17.56 -3.08
N LYS A 162 4.56 -18.02 -2.68
CA LYS A 162 5.24 -19.14 -3.36
C LYS A 162 4.67 -20.50 -2.94
N THR A 163 4.22 -20.61 -1.70
CA THR A 163 3.83 -21.87 -1.06
C THR A 163 2.37 -22.24 -1.29
N LYS A 164 1.53 -21.28 -1.70
CA LYS A 164 0.08 -21.47 -1.85
C LYS A 164 -0.41 -20.96 -3.19
N ALA A 165 -1.42 -21.64 -3.72
CA ALA A 165 -2.15 -21.16 -4.89
C ALA A 165 -2.78 -19.80 -4.61
N ARG A 166 -2.86 -18.95 -5.65
CA ARG A 166 -3.45 -17.62 -5.50
C ARG A 166 -4.91 -17.73 -5.08
N PRO A 167 -5.35 -16.98 -4.07
CA PRO A 167 -6.75 -17.01 -3.65
C PRO A 167 -7.63 -16.40 -4.75
N ARG A 168 -8.75 -17.07 -5.03
CA ARG A 168 -9.79 -16.59 -5.95
C ARG A 168 -10.67 -15.57 -5.25
N TYR A 169 -11.08 -14.56 -5.99
CA TYR A 169 -12.08 -13.58 -5.56
C TYR A 169 -13.20 -13.55 -6.56
N ILE A 170 -14.43 -13.32 -6.08
CA ILE A 170 -15.57 -13.04 -6.95
C ILE A 170 -15.85 -11.54 -6.94
N VAL A 171 -16.18 -11.00 -8.11
CA VAL A 171 -16.60 -9.61 -8.27
C VAL A 171 -18.06 -9.50 -7.85
N VAL A 172 -18.33 -8.72 -6.81
CA VAL A 172 -19.68 -8.51 -6.27
C VAL A 172 -20.32 -7.27 -6.87
N ASN A 173 -19.53 -6.22 -7.09
CA ASN A 173 -19.98 -4.98 -7.68
C ASN A 173 -18.82 -4.30 -8.44
N THR A 174 -19.16 -3.51 -9.45
CA THR A 174 -18.23 -2.74 -10.27
C THR A 174 -18.71 -1.29 -10.34
N ASN A 175 -17.85 -0.35 -9.93
CA ASN A 175 -18.10 1.09 -10.01
C ASN A 175 -16.95 1.71 -10.81
N ASP A 176 -17.18 2.04 -12.08
CA ASP A 176 -16.19 2.62 -12.99
C ASP A 176 -14.88 1.80 -13.02
N ASP A 177 -13.76 2.39 -12.56
CA ASP A 177 -12.44 1.74 -12.46
C ASP A 177 -12.26 0.87 -11.22
N TRP A 178 -13.25 0.82 -10.33
CA TRP A 178 -13.21 0.07 -9.08
C TRP A 178 -14.09 -1.17 -9.14
N CYS A 179 -13.62 -2.22 -8.49
CA CYS A 179 -14.37 -3.44 -8.25
C CYS A 179 -14.37 -3.77 -6.76
N TYR A 180 -15.51 -4.29 -6.29
CA TYR A 180 -15.71 -4.78 -4.94
C TYR A 180 -15.62 -6.30 -4.97
N LEU A 181 -14.57 -6.81 -4.34
CA LEU A 181 -14.23 -8.22 -4.38
C LEU A 181 -14.54 -8.89 -3.05
N LYS A 182 -15.05 -10.12 -3.07
CA LYS A 182 -15.12 -10.98 -1.89
C LYS A 182 -14.27 -12.22 -2.11
N LYS A 183 -13.55 -12.64 -1.07
CA LYS A 183 -12.66 -13.80 -1.16
C LYS A 183 -13.50 -15.08 -1.25
N PHE A 184 -13.24 -15.90 -2.26
CA PHE A 184 -13.94 -17.15 -2.53
C PHE A 184 -13.00 -18.34 -2.28
N ILE A 185 -13.34 -19.22 -1.34
CA ILE A 185 -12.52 -20.36 -0.93
C ILE A 185 -13.39 -21.61 -0.94
N GLY A 186 -13.04 -22.58 -1.80
CA GLY A 186 -13.88 -23.77 -2.00
C GLY A 186 -15.27 -23.34 -2.45
N ASN A 187 -16.28 -23.66 -1.64
CA ASN A 187 -17.68 -23.28 -1.87
C ASN A 187 -18.14 -22.12 -0.98
N GLN A 188 -17.24 -21.52 -0.20
CA GLN A 188 -17.57 -20.48 0.77
C GLN A 188 -17.12 -19.09 0.30
N LEU A 189 -18.04 -18.12 0.44
CA LEU A 189 -17.76 -16.71 0.25
C LEU A 189 -17.49 -16.03 1.60
N ARG A 190 -16.37 -15.32 1.72
CA ARG A 190 -16.07 -14.52 2.92
C ARG A 190 -16.91 -13.24 2.93
N SER A 191 -17.29 -12.79 4.12
CA SER A 191 -18.09 -11.56 4.32
C SER A 191 -17.34 -10.29 3.92
N SER A 192 -16.02 -10.25 4.13
CA SER A 192 -15.19 -9.08 3.86
C SER A 192 -15.14 -8.71 2.38
N SER A 193 -15.51 -7.46 2.09
CA SER A 193 -15.45 -6.85 0.77
C SER A 193 -14.20 -5.98 0.64
N TYR A 194 -13.50 -6.09 -0.48
CA TYR A 194 -12.28 -5.34 -0.78
C TYR A 194 -12.52 -4.43 -1.98
N LYS A 195 -12.34 -3.12 -1.80
CA LYS A 195 -12.37 -2.13 -2.89
C LYS A 195 -11.01 -2.06 -3.59
N ILE A 196 -10.96 -2.50 -4.84
CA ILE A 196 -9.72 -2.70 -5.62
C ILE A 196 -9.89 -2.08 -7.01
N LYS A 197 -8.81 -1.61 -7.63
CA LYS A 197 -8.88 -1.11 -9.01
C LYS A 197 -8.93 -2.27 -10.00
N GLN A 198 -9.68 -2.13 -11.10
CA GLN A 198 -9.73 -3.15 -12.15
C GLN A 198 -8.35 -3.47 -12.75
N SER A 199 -7.42 -2.50 -12.76
CA SER A 199 -6.04 -2.70 -13.20
C SER A 199 -5.16 -3.51 -12.22
N GLU A 200 -5.62 -3.70 -10.98
CA GLU A 200 -4.91 -4.47 -9.93
C GLU A 200 -5.35 -5.95 -9.91
N CYS A 201 -6.28 -6.33 -10.77
CA CYS A 201 -6.81 -7.69 -10.89
C CYS A 201 -6.81 -8.22 -12.33
N TYR A 202 -6.92 -9.54 -12.45
CA TYR A 202 -7.01 -10.23 -13.73
C TYR A 202 -7.95 -11.43 -13.62
N ARG A 203 -8.67 -11.72 -14.71
CA ARG A 203 -9.67 -12.79 -14.74
C ARG A 203 -9.01 -14.16 -14.58
N VAL A 204 -9.65 -15.01 -13.80
CA VAL A 204 -9.28 -16.43 -13.71
C VAL A 204 -9.65 -17.08 -15.04
N PRO A 205 -8.72 -17.78 -15.72
CA PRO A 205 -9.07 -18.53 -16.92
C PRO A 205 -10.18 -19.53 -16.60
N CYS A 206 -11.31 -19.40 -17.26
CA CYS A 206 -12.37 -20.40 -17.19
C CYS A 206 -12.18 -21.34 -18.37
N GLU A 207 -11.87 -22.60 -18.14
CA GLU A 207 -11.75 -23.62 -19.20
C GLU A 207 -13.12 -24.03 -19.79
N SER A 208 -14.15 -23.17 -19.68
CA SER A 208 -15.50 -23.42 -20.18
C SER A 208 -15.70 -22.98 -21.64
N SER A 209 -14.65 -22.92 -22.46
CA SER A 209 -14.90 -23.25 -23.86
C SER A 209 -15.39 -24.70 -23.86
N PRO A 210 -16.58 -25.02 -24.37
CA PRO A 210 -16.98 -26.41 -24.49
C PRO A 210 -15.96 -27.05 -25.42
N LYS A 211 -14.98 -27.77 -24.85
CA LYS A 211 -14.30 -28.82 -25.60
C LYS A 211 -15.45 -29.68 -26.08
N ARG A 212 -15.76 -29.63 -27.39
CA ARG A 212 -16.74 -30.53 -28.01
C ARG A 212 -16.38 -31.88 -27.43
N ARG A 213 -17.28 -32.43 -26.61
CA ARG A 213 -17.16 -33.80 -26.14
C ARG A 213 -17.14 -34.60 -27.42
N LEU A 214 -15.94 -35.01 -27.87
CA LEU A 214 -15.82 -35.96 -28.95
C LEU A 214 -16.64 -37.14 -28.47
N GLN A 215 -17.76 -37.37 -29.17
CA GLN A 215 -18.57 -38.55 -28.93
C GLN A 215 -17.62 -39.71 -29.17
N ILE A 216 -17.28 -40.42 -28.09
CA ILE A 216 -16.62 -41.71 -28.20
C ILE A 216 -17.71 -42.62 -28.78
N THR A 217 -17.74 -42.73 -30.10
CA THR A 217 -18.37 -43.86 -30.76
C THR A 217 -17.40 -45.02 -30.58
N SER A 218 -17.76 -45.91 -29.67
CA SER A 218 -17.23 -47.27 -29.65
C SER A 218 -17.67 -47.94 -30.94
N ASP A 219 -16.75 -48.09 -31.89
CA ASP A 219 -16.77 -49.25 -32.78
C ASP A 219 -15.38 -49.57 -33.33
N SER A 220 -15.24 -50.86 -33.62
CA SER A 220 -14.06 -51.67 -33.88
C SER A 220 -13.18 -51.25 -35.07
N ASP A 221 -11.89 -51.57 -34.91
CA ASP A 221 -10.88 -52.01 -35.89
C ASP A 221 -10.23 -51.06 -36.92
N ASP A 222 -8.90 -51.19 -36.96
CA ASP A 222 -7.93 -50.99 -38.05
C ASP A 222 -7.34 -49.58 -38.39
N ALA A 223 -6.04 -49.48 -38.07
CA ALA A 223 -4.91 -49.06 -38.89
C ALA A 223 -4.74 -47.59 -39.40
N GLU A 224 -3.62 -47.03 -38.94
CA GLU A 224 -2.63 -46.18 -39.64
C GLU A 224 -2.94 -44.71 -40.02
N ASP A 225 -1.95 -43.88 -39.63
CA ASP A 225 -1.45 -42.62 -40.19
C ASP A 225 -2.25 -41.31 -40.18
N LEU A 226 -1.76 -40.41 -39.33
CA LEU A 226 -2.00 -38.97 -39.30
C LEU A 226 -1.22 -38.25 -40.41
N TYR A 227 -1.92 -37.46 -41.22
CA TYR A 227 -1.33 -36.26 -41.84
C TYR A 227 -2.32 -35.09 -41.77
N GLU A 228 -1.75 -33.95 -41.37
CA GLU A 228 -2.40 -32.65 -41.20
C GLU A 228 -3.06 -32.16 -42.47
N GLN A 229 -4.23 -31.51 -42.33
CA GLN A 229 -4.69 -30.58 -43.35
C GLN A 229 -5.38 -29.35 -42.74
N ASN A 230 -4.81 -28.19 -43.09
CA ASN A 230 -5.20 -26.83 -42.73
C ASN A 230 -6.70 -26.56 -42.80
N CYS A 231 -7.23 -25.88 -41.77
CA CYS A 231 -8.52 -25.20 -41.83
C CYS A 231 -8.29 -23.72 -42.20
N GLU A 232 -8.60 -23.39 -43.44
CA GLU A 232 -8.77 -22.01 -43.90
C GLU A 232 -10.27 -21.71 -44.07
N SER A 233 -10.62 -20.44 -43.94
CA SER A 233 -11.91 -19.78 -44.19
C SER A 233 -12.95 -19.72 -43.07
N ALA A 234 -12.97 -18.54 -42.43
CA ALA A 234 -14.10 -17.94 -41.74
C ALA A 234 -15.24 -17.60 -42.71
N GLN A 235 -16.48 -17.51 -42.21
CA GLN A 235 -17.45 -16.47 -42.58
C GLN A 235 -18.42 -16.17 -41.42
N PRO A 236 -18.89 -14.92 -41.27
CA PRO A 236 -19.66 -14.43 -40.11
C PRO A 236 -21.16 -14.54 -40.33
N HIS A 237 -21.94 -14.69 -39.25
CA HIS A 237 -23.40 -14.69 -39.32
C HIS A 237 -23.99 -13.60 -38.42
N ASN A 238 -24.91 -12.88 -39.03
CA ASN A 238 -25.54 -11.62 -38.68
C ASN A 238 -26.20 -11.51 -37.30
N ILE A 239 -26.15 -10.28 -36.77
CA ILE A 239 -26.94 -9.73 -35.67
C ILE A 239 -28.25 -9.16 -36.24
N PRO A 240 -29.39 -9.30 -35.55
CA PRO A 240 -30.47 -8.32 -35.63
C PRO A 240 -30.53 -7.44 -34.39
N ASN A 241 -30.49 -6.12 -34.63
CA ASN A 241 -30.85 -5.05 -33.72
C ASN A 241 -32.28 -5.21 -33.21
N THR A 242 -32.50 -4.96 -31.91
CA THR A 242 -33.77 -4.38 -31.45
C THR A 242 -33.50 -3.34 -30.37
N ASP A 243 -33.86 -2.11 -30.72
CA ASP A 243 -33.90 -0.88 -29.94
C ASP A 243 -35.14 -0.90 -29.05
N VAL A 244 -34.97 -0.77 -27.72
CA VAL A 244 -36.04 -0.34 -26.80
C VAL A 244 -35.43 0.55 -25.73
N ARG A 245 -35.61 1.87 -25.92
CA ARG A 245 -35.60 2.89 -24.87
C ARG A 245 -36.75 2.65 -23.88
N GLN A 246 -36.46 2.74 -22.58
CA GLN A 246 -37.46 3.16 -21.59
C GLN A 246 -36.79 4.01 -20.51
N GLU A 247 -37.44 5.14 -20.24
CA GLU A 247 -37.04 6.23 -19.35
C GLU A 247 -37.19 5.90 -17.85
N LEU A 248 -36.47 6.68 -17.05
CA LEU A 248 -36.44 6.74 -15.58
C LEU A 248 -37.81 6.97 -14.93
N PRO A 249 -37.93 6.70 -13.62
CA PRO A 249 -38.32 7.78 -12.72
C PRO A 249 -37.30 8.13 -11.63
N ILE A 250 -37.47 9.36 -11.17
CA ILE A 250 -36.61 10.24 -10.38
C ILE A 250 -37.26 10.44 -8.98
N GLU A 251 -36.41 10.70 -7.96
CA GLU A 251 -36.65 11.40 -6.65
C GLU A 251 -37.39 10.70 -5.48
N PRO A 252 -37.29 11.19 -4.21
CA PRO A 252 -36.45 12.27 -3.65
C PRO A 252 -35.69 11.98 -2.33
N ASP A 253 -34.81 12.93 -2.01
CA ASP A 253 -34.25 13.32 -0.70
C ASP A 253 -35.25 13.37 0.47
N GLN A 254 -34.83 12.87 1.66
CA GLN A 254 -35.23 13.34 3.02
C GLN A 254 -34.20 12.79 4.04
N ALA A 255 -33.85 13.40 5.16
CA ALA A 255 -33.88 14.74 5.71
C ALA A 255 -33.06 14.65 7.01
N LEU A 256 -32.49 15.76 7.47
CA LEU A 256 -31.81 15.89 8.76
C LEU A 256 -32.75 15.53 9.94
N ALA A 257 -32.22 14.80 10.92
CA ALA A 257 -32.71 14.80 12.31
C ALA A 257 -31.48 14.64 13.22
N ALA A 258 -31.02 15.72 13.83
CA ALA A 258 -31.40 16.18 15.17
C ALA A 258 -30.64 15.43 16.29
N VAL A 259 -29.69 16.17 16.87
CA VAL A 259 -28.86 15.85 18.01
C VAL A 259 -29.69 15.92 19.29
N PRO A 260 -29.58 14.96 20.23
CA PRO A 260 -29.85 15.23 21.62
C PRO A 260 -28.55 15.48 22.40
N GLU A 261 -28.47 16.70 22.90
CA GLU A 261 -27.58 17.22 23.93
C GLU A 261 -27.71 16.39 25.22
N ILE A 262 -26.63 15.75 25.68
CA ILE A 262 -26.55 15.16 27.02
C ILE A 262 -25.21 15.52 27.67
N LEU A 263 -25.32 16.51 28.56
CA LEU A 263 -24.66 16.71 29.86
C LEU A 263 -23.38 15.94 30.17
N ALA A 264 -22.33 16.72 30.41
CA ALA A 264 -21.04 16.34 30.96
C ALA A 264 -21.13 15.82 32.41
N MET A 265 -20.37 14.76 32.71
CA MET A 265 -19.81 14.51 34.04
C MET A 265 -18.35 14.04 33.94
N PRO A 266 -17.46 14.51 34.83
CA PRO A 266 -16.03 14.22 34.77
C PRO A 266 -15.68 12.93 35.53
N LEU A 267 -14.83 12.08 34.93
CA LEU A 267 -14.23 10.94 35.63
C LEU A 267 -12.70 10.95 35.45
N THR A 268 -12.04 11.04 36.61
CA THR A 268 -10.60 11.04 36.87
C THR A 268 -9.90 9.73 36.50
N PRO A 269 -8.60 9.76 36.18
CA PRO A 269 -7.83 8.58 35.76
C PRO A 269 -7.40 7.68 36.94
N PRO A 270 -7.40 6.35 36.79
CA PRO A 270 -6.75 5.46 37.76
C PRO A 270 -5.23 5.41 37.55
N GLN A 271 -4.52 5.49 38.67
CA GLN A 271 -3.08 5.44 38.81
C GLN A 271 -2.48 4.06 38.52
N GLU A 272 -1.19 4.11 38.20
CA GLU A 272 -0.23 3.01 38.05
C GLU A 272 -0.17 2.10 39.29
N SER A 273 -0.05 0.80 39.05
CA SER A 273 0.45 -0.15 40.06
C SER A 273 1.66 -0.88 39.52
N SER A 274 2.80 -0.50 40.08
CA SER A 274 4.10 -1.18 40.04
C SER A 274 4.03 -2.62 40.55
N THR A 275 4.70 -3.54 39.86
CA THR A 275 5.16 -4.79 40.49
C THR A 275 6.62 -5.04 40.13
N SER A 276 7.37 -5.27 41.19
CA SER A 276 8.81 -5.48 41.32
C SER A 276 9.29 -6.84 40.82
N VAL A 277 10.52 -6.81 40.27
CA VAL A 277 11.67 -7.71 40.52
C VAL A 277 11.40 -9.22 40.58
N ASN A 278 12.08 -9.96 39.69
CA ASN A 278 12.85 -11.15 40.06
C ASN A 278 13.90 -11.46 38.98
N THR A 279 15.16 -11.30 39.33
CA THR A 279 16.32 -11.98 38.72
C THR A 279 16.31 -13.46 39.12
N PRO A 280 16.90 -14.33 38.29
CA PRO A 280 18.06 -15.05 38.80
C PRO A 280 19.22 -15.15 37.80
N ASP A 281 20.42 -15.14 38.39
CA ASP A 281 21.68 -15.63 37.82
C ASP A 281 21.59 -17.10 37.39
N SER A 282 22.34 -17.44 36.34
CA SER A 282 23.40 -18.48 36.34
C SER A 282 23.62 -19.07 34.94
N ASP A 283 24.83 -18.83 34.43
CA ASP A 283 25.74 -19.70 33.69
C ASP A 283 25.18 -20.81 32.77
N SER A 284 25.55 -20.74 31.49
CA SER A 284 26.04 -21.90 30.73
C SER A 284 26.78 -21.46 29.47
N GLU A 285 28.02 -21.94 29.36
CA GLU A 285 28.87 -21.95 28.16
C GLU A 285 28.24 -22.83 27.08
N VAL A 286 28.21 -22.37 25.82
CA VAL A 286 28.19 -23.25 24.63
C VAL A 286 29.03 -22.64 23.51
N GLU A 287 29.88 -23.50 22.95
CA GLU A 287 30.88 -23.29 21.92
C GLU A 287 30.33 -22.90 20.53
N SER A 288 31.21 -22.24 19.79
CA SER A 288 31.39 -22.13 18.32
C SER A 288 30.28 -22.56 17.36
N ASP A 289 29.90 -21.65 16.46
CA ASP A 289 29.62 -22.04 15.06
C ASP A 289 29.82 -20.92 14.03
N HIS A 290 30.63 -21.27 13.02
CA HIS A 290 30.86 -20.74 11.67
C HIS A 290 30.33 -19.36 11.24
N ALA A 291 31.27 -18.43 11.04
CA ALA A 291 31.08 -17.21 10.27
C ALA A 291 30.88 -17.50 8.77
N TYR A 292 29.65 -17.33 8.27
CA TYR A 292 29.37 -17.23 6.85
C TYR A 292 29.44 -15.76 6.39
N THR A 293 30.60 -15.34 5.91
CA THR A 293 30.77 -14.02 5.30
C THR A 293 30.02 -13.94 3.98
N ARG A 294 29.03 -13.04 3.90
CA ARG A 294 28.29 -12.74 2.67
C ARG A 294 29.25 -12.18 1.60
N PRO A 295 29.25 -12.66 0.35
CA PRO A 295 30.13 -12.13 -0.68
C PRO A 295 29.78 -10.66 -0.98
N GLN A 296 30.77 -9.78 -0.86
CA GLN A 296 30.62 -8.37 -1.21
C GLN A 296 30.50 -8.22 -2.73
N ARG A 297 29.44 -7.53 -3.16
CA ARG A 297 29.21 -7.17 -4.56
C ARG A 297 30.19 -6.08 -4.96
N THR A 298 31.12 -6.37 -5.87
CA THR A 298 32.01 -5.37 -6.46
C THR A 298 31.20 -4.37 -7.28
N LYS A 299 31.20 -3.10 -6.86
CA LYS A 299 30.60 -2.01 -7.63
C LYS A 299 31.62 -1.54 -8.66
N LYS A 300 31.42 -1.85 -9.94
CA LYS A 300 32.16 -1.18 -11.03
C LYS A 300 31.64 0.25 -11.15
N LEU A 301 32.53 1.23 -10.92
CA LEU A 301 32.22 2.64 -11.14
C LEU A 301 32.02 2.92 -12.65
N PRO A 302 31.10 3.82 -13.02
CA PRO A 302 30.94 4.31 -14.39
C PRO A 302 32.25 4.86 -14.95
N SER A 303 32.53 4.59 -16.23
CA SER A 303 33.81 4.92 -16.90
C SER A 303 34.18 6.40 -16.86
N HIS A 304 33.20 7.31 -16.82
CA HIS A 304 33.42 8.76 -16.82
C HIS A 304 33.85 9.34 -15.45
N LEU A 305 33.84 8.53 -14.37
CA LEU A 305 34.25 8.98 -13.03
C LEU A 305 35.69 8.58 -12.66
N LYS A 306 36.44 7.98 -13.60
CA LYS A 306 37.84 7.59 -13.38
C LYS A 306 38.78 8.79 -13.22
N GLU A 307 38.40 9.95 -13.75
CA GLU A 307 39.24 11.16 -13.73
C GLU A 307 39.22 11.91 -12.39
N TYR A 308 38.34 11.52 -11.46
CA TYR A 308 38.17 12.18 -10.16
C TYR A 308 38.79 11.44 -8.96
N VAL A 309 39.56 10.38 -9.20
CA VAL A 309 40.30 9.71 -8.13
C VAL A 309 41.64 10.43 -7.95
N LEU A 310 41.65 11.43 -7.07
CA LEU A 310 42.89 12.01 -6.54
C LEU A 310 43.60 10.96 -5.67
N TYR A 311 44.90 10.79 -5.92
CA TYR A 311 45.80 9.91 -5.15
C TYR A 311 45.90 10.30 -3.69
#